data_AF-A0AAE8J6A7-F1
#
_entry.id   AF-A0AAE8J6A7-F1
#
_cell.length_a   1.000
_cell.length_b   1.000
_cell.length_c   1.000
_cell.angle_alpha   90.00
_cell.angle_beta   90.00
_cell.angle_gamma   90.00
#
_symmetry.space_group_name_H-M   'P 1'
#
loop_
_entity.id
_entity.type
_entity.pdbx_description
1 polymer ?
#
loop_
_entity_poly.entity_id
_entity_poly.type
_entity_poly.pdbx_seq_one_letter_code
_entity_poly.pdbx_strand_id
1 'polypeptide(L)'
;MNFTQIQAGDYSNIAGQWQLSSRQAKGREMTIDNAKPLAITNNQLTSDSITLSKAGLKDNVGLHPVNFKTVNGSLAVLLADSVATNWSVTFYPIGTSTEYVLEAGSTTNSKNVIVIWTSNMSLTDVYVQS
;
A
#
# COMPACT_ATOMS: atom_id res chain seq x y z
N MET A 1 -5.29 -1.50 12.13
CA MET A 1 -6.13 -1.38 10.92
C MET A 1 -7.24 -2.43 10.97
N ASN A 2 -8.42 -2.17 10.40
CA ASN A 2 -9.51 -3.14 10.32
C ASN A 2 -9.61 -3.72 8.90
N PHE A 3 -9.18 -4.97 8.73
CA PHE A 3 -9.16 -5.62 7.42
C PHE A 3 -10.55 -5.85 6.84
N THR A 4 -11.55 -6.18 7.67
CA THR A 4 -12.92 -6.37 7.20
C THR A 4 -13.49 -5.08 6.60
N GLN A 5 -13.21 -3.92 7.19
CA GLN A 5 -13.61 -2.62 6.62
C GLN A 5 -12.89 -2.35 5.29
N ILE A 6 -11.57 -2.53 5.25
CA ILE A 6 -10.77 -2.33 4.03
C ILE A 6 -11.27 -3.23 2.88
N GLN A 7 -11.58 -4.50 3.16
CA GLN A 7 -12.14 -5.44 2.19
C GLN A 7 -13.53 -5.04 1.70
N ALA A 8 -14.31 -4.34 2.52
CA ALA A 8 -15.61 -3.79 2.13
C ALA A 8 -15.50 -2.46 1.37
N GLY A 9 -14.29 -1.91 1.21
CA GLY A 9 -14.02 -0.61 0.61
C GLY A 9 -14.31 0.58 1.54
N ASP A 10 -14.37 0.32 2.85
CA ASP A 10 -14.43 1.33 3.91
C ASP A 10 -13.03 1.53 4.50
N TYR A 11 -12.42 2.67 4.20
CA TYR A 11 -11.09 3.05 4.65
C TYR A 11 -11.13 4.06 5.80
N SER A 12 -12.30 4.33 6.39
CA SER A 12 -12.45 5.30 7.48
C SER A 12 -11.54 5.00 8.68
N ASN A 13 -11.29 3.73 8.98
CA ASN A 13 -10.43 3.33 10.11
C ASN A 13 -8.94 3.65 9.88
N ILE A 14 -8.53 3.90 8.63
CA ILE A 14 -7.16 4.25 8.25
C ILE A 14 -7.06 5.65 7.63
N ALA A 15 -8.15 6.43 7.65
CA ALA A 15 -8.13 7.83 7.28
C ALA A 15 -7.14 8.58 8.18
N GLY A 16 -6.39 9.52 7.60
CA GLY A 16 -5.34 10.24 8.31
C GLY A 16 -4.21 10.68 7.38
N GLN A 17 -3.11 11.12 8.00
CA GLN A 17 -1.92 11.56 7.27
C GLN A 17 -0.96 10.38 7.07
N TRP A 18 -0.53 10.20 5.82
CA TRP A 18 0.35 9.12 5.41
C TRP A 18 1.48 9.69 4.58
N GLN A 19 2.71 9.48 5.04
CA GLN A 19 3.91 10.03 4.39
C GLN A 19 4.69 8.92 3.70
N LEU A 20 5.26 9.22 2.54
CA LEU A 20 6.20 8.32 1.88
C LEU A 20 7.50 8.27 2.70
N SER A 21 7.84 7.08 3.20
CA SER A 21 9.02 6.86 4.03
C SER A 21 10.20 6.30 3.25
N SER A 22 9.94 5.44 2.26
CA SER A 22 10.97 4.84 1.40
C SER A 22 10.39 4.59 0.01
N ARG A 23 11.26 4.65 -1.00
CA ARG A 23 10.95 4.27 -2.38
C ARG A 23 12.11 3.45 -2.92
N GLN A 24 11.80 2.29 -3.49
CA GLN A 24 12.79 1.43 -4.12
C GLN A 24 12.39 1.12 -5.55
N ALA A 25 13.35 1.12 -6.48
CA ALA A 25 13.16 0.59 -7.83
C ALA A 25 14.17 -0.52 -8.08
N LYS A 26 13.69 -1.68 -8.55
CA LYS A 26 14.53 -2.87 -8.79
C LYS A 26 15.39 -3.24 -7.56
N GLY A 27 14.83 -3.09 -6.37
CA GLY A 27 15.50 -3.38 -5.09
C GLY A 27 16.58 -2.38 -4.67
N ARG A 28 16.63 -1.19 -5.28
CA ARG A 28 17.55 -0.11 -4.91
C ARG A 28 16.77 1.08 -4.40
N GLU A 29 17.18 1.61 -3.24
CA GLU A 29 16.64 2.86 -2.69
C GLU A 29 16.78 4.01 -3.70
N MET A 30 15.76 4.84 -3.77
CA MET A 30 15.70 6.05 -4.59
C MET A 30 15.67 7.28 -3.70
N THR A 31 16.24 8.38 -4.19
CA THR A 31 16.04 9.69 -3.57
C THR A 31 14.56 10.07 -3.64
N ILE A 32 14.01 10.53 -2.53
CA ILE A 32 12.64 10.98 -2.42
C ILE A 32 12.62 12.52 -2.48
N ASP A 33 12.42 13.07 -3.68
CA ASP A 33 12.22 14.50 -3.86
C ASP A 33 10.73 14.81 -4.08
N ASN A 34 10.17 15.73 -3.28
CA ASN A 34 8.77 16.19 -3.40
C ASN A 34 7.72 15.07 -3.40
N ALA A 35 7.89 14.05 -2.56
CA ALA A 35 6.92 12.96 -2.50
C ALA A 35 5.54 13.44 -2.07
N LYS A 36 4.53 13.00 -2.82
CA LYS A 36 3.15 13.21 -2.43
C LYS A 36 2.75 12.20 -1.36
N PRO A 37 1.99 12.64 -0.34
CA PRO A 37 1.44 11.74 0.65
C PRO A 37 0.41 10.81 0.01
N LEU A 38 0.15 9.71 0.69
CA LEU A 38 -0.95 8.82 0.33
C LEU A 38 -2.26 9.45 0.82
N ALA A 39 -3.16 9.78 -0.10
CA ALA A 39 -4.44 10.37 0.23
C ALA A 39 -5.44 9.27 0.56
N ILE A 40 -5.98 9.26 1.78
CA ILE A 40 -7.00 8.29 2.20
C ILE A 40 -8.25 9.03 2.65
N THR A 41 -9.36 8.73 1.99
CA THR A 41 -10.71 9.14 2.39
C THR A 41 -11.49 7.91 2.88
N ASN A 42 -12.74 8.07 3.30
CA ASN A 42 -13.54 6.94 3.76
C ASN A 42 -13.75 5.85 2.70
N ASN A 43 -13.69 6.19 1.41
CA ASN A 43 -14.12 5.28 0.33
C ASN A 43 -12.98 4.88 -0.63
N GLN A 44 -11.81 5.49 -0.48
CA GLN A 44 -10.67 5.21 -1.35
C GLN A 44 -9.34 5.61 -0.73
N LEU A 45 -8.31 4.94 -1.22
CA LEU A 45 -6.89 5.26 -1.07
C LEU A 45 -6.35 5.66 -2.44
N THR A 46 -5.65 6.79 -2.54
CA THR A 46 -5.09 7.31 -3.78
C THR A 46 -3.62 7.66 -3.59
N SER A 47 -2.77 7.07 -4.43
CA SER A 47 -1.38 7.48 -4.63
C SER A 47 -1.24 8.23 -5.96
N ASP A 48 0.00 8.54 -6.37
CA ASP A 48 0.25 9.11 -7.70
C ASP A 48 -0.08 8.17 -8.85
N SER A 49 -0.08 6.86 -8.62
CA SER A 49 -0.20 5.87 -9.70
C SER A 49 -1.52 5.11 -9.68
N ILE A 50 -2.16 4.98 -8.51
CA ILE A 50 -3.34 4.15 -8.36
C ILE A 50 -4.40 4.79 -7.48
N THR A 51 -5.64 4.37 -7.68
CA THR A 51 -6.74 4.54 -6.71
C THR A 51 -7.31 3.17 -6.37
N LEU A 52 -7.27 2.81 -5.09
CA LEU A 52 -7.92 1.61 -4.56
C LEU A 52 -9.25 2.00 -3.91
N SER A 53 -10.33 1.31 -4.29
CA SER A 53 -11.68 1.53 -3.75
C SER A 53 -12.46 0.21 -3.71
N LYS A 54 -13.72 0.25 -3.27
CA LYS A 54 -14.64 -0.90 -3.36
C LYS A 54 -14.75 -1.49 -4.78
N ALA A 55 -14.61 -0.66 -5.81
CA ALA A 55 -14.72 -1.09 -7.20
C ALA A 55 -13.50 -1.90 -7.69
N GLY A 56 -12.39 -1.85 -6.96
CA GLY A 56 -11.11 -2.45 -7.35
C GLY A 56 -9.97 -1.43 -7.34
N LEU A 57 -8.89 -1.75 -8.04
CA LEU A 57 -7.72 -0.91 -8.21
C LEU A 57 -7.74 -0.28 -9.60
N LYS A 58 -7.79 1.05 -9.66
CA LYS A 58 -7.70 1.82 -10.89
C LYS A 58 -6.28 2.34 -11.08
N ASP A 59 -5.68 2.06 -12.23
CA ASP A 59 -4.40 2.62 -12.67
C ASP A 59 -4.57 3.47 -13.95
N ASN A 60 -3.49 3.69 -14.71
CA ASN A 60 -3.54 4.46 -15.96
C ASN A 60 -4.10 3.68 -17.15
N VAL A 61 -4.24 2.35 -17.06
CA VAL A 61 -4.78 1.48 -18.10
C VAL A 61 -6.27 1.25 -17.88
N GLY A 62 -6.71 1.07 -16.64
CA GLY A 62 -8.12 0.81 -16.36
C GLY A 62 -8.43 0.50 -14.91
N LEU A 63 -9.64 -0.02 -14.70
CA LEU A 63 -10.10 -0.54 -13.41
C LEU A 63 -9.91 -2.06 -13.40
N HIS A 64 -9.22 -2.56 -12.39
CA HIS A 64 -8.91 -3.97 -12.22
C HIS A 64 -9.62 -4.54 -10.99
N PRO A 65 -10.27 -5.72 -11.11
CA PRO A 65 -10.78 -6.44 -9.96
C PRO A 65 -9.63 -6.86 -9.05
N VAL A 66 -9.90 -6.96 -7.74
CA VAL A 66 -8.87 -7.32 -6.75
C VAL A 66 -9.28 -8.51 -5.90
N ASN A 67 -8.28 -9.27 -5.46
CA ASN A 67 -8.40 -10.32 -4.46
C ASN A 67 -7.68 -9.89 -3.18
N PHE A 68 -8.17 -10.38 -2.05
CA PHE A 68 -7.60 -10.11 -0.74
C PHE A 68 -6.97 -11.37 -0.16
N LYS A 69 -5.76 -11.24 0.38
CA LYS A 69 -5.04 -12.34 1.04
C LYS A 69 -4.45 -11.87 2.37
N THR A 70 -4.82 -12.54 3.46
CA THR A 70 -4.22 -12.27 4.78
C THR A 70 -3.04 -13.22 5.02
N VAL A 71 -1.88 -12.68 5.40
CA VAL A 71 -0.68 -13.46 5.73
C VAL A 71 0.06 -12.78 6.86
N ASN A 72 0.40 -13.52 7.92
CA ASN A 72 1.21 -13.03 9.05
C ASN A 72 0.72 -11.70 9.65
N GLY A 73 -0.60 -11.54 9.78
CA GLY A 73 -1.20 -10.31 10.34
C GLY A 73 -1.26 -9.11 9.38
N SER A 74 -0.82 -9.27 8.12
CA SER A 74 -0.94 -8.27 7.05
C SER A 74 -2.05 -8.64 6.06
N LEU A 75 -2.61 -7.64 5.36
CA LEU A 75 -3.59 -7.83 4.29
C LEU A 75 -2.99 -7.37 2.96
N ALA A 76 -2.81 -8.29 2.02
CA ALA A 76 -2.42 -7.98 0.66
C ALA A 76 -3.65 -7.88 -0.25
N VAL A 77 -3.67 -6.83 -1.08
CA VAL A 77 -4.61 -6.61 -2.18
C VAL A 77 -3.85 -6.85 -3.47
N LEU A 78 -4.32 -7.82 -4.24
CA LEU A 78 -3.68 -8.30 -5.46
C LEU A 78 -4.65 -8.14 -6.63
N LEU A 79 -4.17 -7.84 -7.82
CA LEU A 79 -5.02 -7.89 -9.01
C LEU A 79 -5.54 -9.33 -9.23
N ALA A 80 -6.81 -9.43 -9.60
CA ALA A 80 -7.48 -10.71 -9.84
C ALA A 80 -7.42 -11.15 -11.31
N ASP A 81 -7.07 -10.23 -12.21
CA ASP A 81 -6.95 -10.43 -13.65
C ASP A 81 -5.49 -10.55 -14.10
N SER A 82 -5.30 -11.04 -15.33
CA SER A 82 -3.99 -11.10 -15.97
C SER A 82 -3.74 -9.79 -16.72
N VAL A 83 -2.71 -9.06 -16.31
CA VAL A 83 -2.38 -7.74 -16.84
C VAL A 83 -0.88 -7.62 -17.13
N ALA A 84 -0.52 -6.73 -18.05
CA ALA A 84 0.87 -6.49 -18.42
C ALA A 84 1.68 -5.82 -17.30
N THR A 85 1.05 -4.88 -16.57
CA THR A 85 1.61 -4.23 -15.39
C THR A 85 0.81 -4.66 -14.18
N ASN A 86 1.41 -5.44 -13.30
CA ASN A 86 0.76 -5.92 -12.10
C ASN A 86 0.97 -4.94 -10.94
N TRP A 87 0.04 -4.94 -9.99
CA TRP A 87 0.05 -4.09 -8.82
C TRP A 87 -0.29 -4.89 -7.57
N SER A 88 0.23 -4.42 -6.43
CA SER A 88 -0.25 -4.85 -5.12
C SER A 88 -0.26 -3.71 -4.13
N VAL A 89 -1.16 -3.81 -3.16
CA VAL A 89 -1.21 -2.93 -1.99
C VAL A 89 -1.25 -3.79 -0.75
N THR A 90 -0.27 -3.66 0.14
CA THR A 90 -0.20 -4.44 1.37
C THR A 90 -0.32 -3.55 2.60
N PHE A 91 -1.26 -3.91 3.47
CA PHE A 91 -1.57 -3.22 4.72
C PHE A 91 -0.94 -3.96 5.90
N TYR A 92 -0.06 -3.27 6.63
CA TYR A 92 0.64 -3.78 7.80
C TYR A 92 0.26 -2.96 9.03
N PRO A 93 -0.58 -3.51 9.94
CA PRO A 93 -0.90 -2.86 11.20
C PRO A 93 0.32 -2.66 12.11
N ILE A 94 0.18 -1.76 13.09
CA ILE A 94 1.12 -1.68 14.23
C ILE A 94 1.30 -3.07 14.85
N GLY A 95 2.54 -3.43 15.19
CA GLY A 95 2.90 -4.70 15.81
C GLY A 95 3.13 -5.86 14.83
N THR A 96 2.91 -5.68 13.53
CA THR A 96 3.32 -6.68 12.51
C THR A 96 4.73 -6.41 12.03
N SER A 97 5.37 -7.40 11.41
CA SER A 97 6.62 -7.20 10.68
C SER A 97 6.36 -6.77 9.24
N THR A 98 7.32 -6.06 8.66
CA THR A 98 7.42 -5.83 7.22
C THR A 98 8.86 -6.04 6.78
N GLU A 99 9.06 -6.35 5.51
CA GLU A 99 10.40 -6.53 4.92
C GLU A 99 11.18 -5.21 4.79
N TYR A 100 10.50 -4.08 4.98
CA TYR A 100 11.08 -2.74 4.98
C TYR A 100 11.43 -2.31 6.40
N VAL A 101 12.73 -2.11 6.68
CA VAL A 101 13.17 -1.65 8.01
C VAL A 101 12.79 -0.18 8.18
N LEU A 102 11.80 0.08 9.03
CA LEU A 102 11.34 1.45 9.32
C LEU A 102 12.09 2.11 10.47
N GLU A 103 12.58 1.31 11.42
CA GLU A 103 13.36 1.76 12.56
C GLU A 103 14.51 0.78 12.83
N ALA A 104 15.72 1.32 13.01
CA ALA A 104 16.90 0.50 13.26
C ALA A 104 16.76 -0.29 14.57
N GLY A 105 16.87 -1.62 14.48
CA GLY A 105 16.81 -2.53 15.63
C GLY A 105 15.39 -2.99 16.02
N SER A 106 14.34 -2.53 15.34
CA SER A 106 12.98 -3.06 15.55
C SER A 106 12.69 -4.25 14.63
N THR A 107 12.00 -5.26 15.16
CA THR A 107 11.47 -6.41 14.38
C THR A 107 10.00 -6.25 14.02
N THR A 108 9.34 -5.21 14.53
CA THR A 108 7.91 -4.92 14.30
C THR A 108 7.67 -3.44 14.02
N ASN A 109 6.56 -3.14 13.35
CA ASN A 109 6.19 -1.79 13.00
C ASN A 109 5.65 -1.05 14.23
N SER A 110 6.29 0.08 14.59
CA SER A 110 5.79 1.03 15.60
C SER A 110 4.59 1.84 15.11
N LYS A 111 4.38 1.88 13.80
CA LYS A 111 3.33 2.62 13.10
C LYS A 111 2.61 1.73 12.10
N ASN A 112 1.41 2.14 11.66
CA ASN A 112 0.74 1.47 10.56
C ASN A 112 1.49 1.76 9.24
N VAL A 113 1.60 0.76 8.36
CA VAL A 113 2.38 0.84 7.11
C VAL A 113 1.54 0.35 5.95
N ILE A 114 1.64 1.04 4.82
CA ILE A 114 1.04 0.64 3.55
C ILE A 114 2.14 0.58 2.51
N VAL A 115 2.28 -0.57 1.85
CA VAL A 115 3.24 -0.76 0.77
C VAL A 115 2.47 -0.86 -0.54
N ILE A 116 2.85 -0.05 -1.53
CA ILE A 116 2.33 -0.13 -2.90
C ILE A 116 3.47 -0.61 -3.79
N TRP A 117 3.23 -1.68 -4.54
CA TRP A 117 4.20 -2.23 -5.48
C TRP A 117 3.62 -2.32 -6.89
N THR A 118 4.47 -2.11 -7.89
CA THR A 118 4.17 -2.38 -9.29
C THR A 118 5.27 -3.20 -9.95
N SER A 119 4.88 -4.09 -10.87
CA SER A 119 5.84 -4.81 -11.71
C SER A 119 6.58 -3.89 -12.68
N ASN A 120 6.03 -2.70 -12.99
CA ASN A 120 6.73 -1.72 -13.80
C ASN A 120 7.94 -1.17 -13.03
N MET A 121 9.15 -1.46 -13.53
CA MET A 121 10.43 -1.18 -12.86
C MET A 121 10.58 -1.83 -11.48
N SER A 122 9.70 -2.76 -11.08
CA SER A 122 9.66 -3.29 -9.72
C SER A 122 9.72 -2.16 -8.68
N LEU A 123 8.88 -1.14 -8.86
CA LEU A 123 8.83 0.02 -7.99
C LEU A 123 8.00 -0.30 -6.74
N THR A 124 8.56 0.01 -5.57
CA THR A 124 7.92 -0.08 -4.27
C THR A 124 7.88 1.28 -3.61
N ASP A 125 6.70 1.69 -3.15
CA ASP A 125 6.50 2.81 -2.24
C ASP A 125 6.08 2.31 -0.87
N VAL A 126 6.74 2.81 0.17
CA VAL A 126 6.43 2.48 1.57
C VAL A 126 5.88 3.73 2.26
N TYR A 127 4.60 3.71 2.61
CA TYR A 127 3.93 4.78 3.32
C TYR A 127 3.75 4.43 4.80
N VAL A 128 4.01 5.41 5.66
CA VAL A 128 3.89 5.28 7.11
C VAL A 128 2.88 6.28 7.63
N GLN A 129 2.00 5.84 8.53
CA GLN A 129 1.03 6.73 9.18
C GLN A 129 1.75 7.72 10.10
N SER A 130 1.42 9.00 10.02
CA SER A 130 1.99 10.04 10.89
C SER A 130 1.60 9.83 12.35
#